data_AF-A0A970PH23-F1
#
_entry.id   AF-A0A970PH23-F1
#
_cell.length_a   1.000
_cell.length_b   1.000
_cell.length_c   1.000
_cell.angle_alpha   90.00
_cell.angle_beta   90.00
_cell.angle_gamma   90.00
#
_symmetry.space_group_name_H-M   'P 1'
#
loop_
_entity.id
_entity.type
_entity.pdbx_description
1 polymer ?
#
loop_
_entity_poly.entity_id
_entity_poly.type
_entity_poly.pdbx_seq_one_letter_code
_entity_poly.pdbx_strand_id
1 'polypeptide(L)'
;MEHNAFAGVFALKRRCGILLILALLAAPLCGKVVINELYYDHPGVDTGFEWIELYNAGTVDVNLEGASIQKMGAECVTVFTLPRYLLRAGRYLVIGEAQVPNAHFYASLAFYNGGSGTNGVRLVFPDESNTDTVLYSSPNINHLLDDSGTVASSFALNVTPGQSLARKANGWDTDICGVDWIAEEAPTPNLPNPLRLDYGVFEPLVWQEAGAWHCGLWLRNLSGIEAPLEAAVTFAVDANNAGELRITNIPAADSLYLQYPLPINDDADHLVEIYLDLRDDPVQSNNYLSLWLSGANYISPRINEIMYLPASGNQEWIEIWHPNNTGGSYSIMDKANNNFSFQLPSQAGYYVLCRDVAQLLTRYPLCPPEAIIGVSGWTPLNNDGDALWLMDSSGAVVDSVEYRKNATPVDKSLERFDVDGSPRWRASLAEEGATPGKINSSPAQIPEEQSQPVAVYGSPCKARDGEEITIAWQFPEHDYKISCKVFTRSGSLVRVLANNTLFPNTGMLTWDGRGQSGGYVSRGLYYIKWESRRSDGSKVMHRLFSVAVRD
;
A
#
# COMPACT_ATOMS: atom_id res chain seq x y z
N MET A 1 -10.20 -8.23 -53.29
CA MET A 1 -9.28 -9.33 -52.95
C MET A 1 -8.14 -8.75 -52.16
N GLU A 2 -8.00 -9.29 -50.95
CA GLU A 2 -6.89 -9.21 -50.00
C GLU A 2 -6.65 -7.92 -49.19
N HIS A 3 -7.02 -8.09 -47.92
CA HIS A 3 -6.63 -7.39 -46.71
C HIS A 3 -5.10 -7.30 -46.51
N ASN A 4 -4.64 -6.24 -45.85
CA ASN A 4 -4.01 -6.37 -44.52
C ASN A 4 -3.73 -5.01 -43.88
N ALA A 5 -4.16 -4.89 -42.63
CA ALA A 5 -3.91 -3.80 -41.70
C ALA A 5 -2.55 -4.00 -41.02
N PHE A 6 -1.87 -2.91 -40.65
CA PHE A 6 -0.83 -2.94 -39.64
C PHE A 6 -0.93 -1.69 -38.75
N ALA A 7 -1.03 -1.97 -37.45
CA ALA A 7 -1.12 -1.02 -36.35
C ALA A 7 0.21 -0.25 -36.16
N GLY A 8 0.10 1.04 -35.85
CA GLY A 8 1.24 1.89 -35.48
C GLY A 8 1.20 2.21 -33.99
N VAL A 9 2.15 1.66 -33.23
CA VAL A 9 2.47 2.05 -31.85
C VAL A 9 3.41 3.26 -31.91
N PHE A 10 2.99 4.40 -31.35
CA PHE A 10 3.85 5.56 -31.14
C PHE A 10 4.52 5.49 -29.77
N ALA A 11 5.80 5.12 -29.74
CA ALA A 11 6.66 5.32 -28.57
C ALA A 11 7.43 6.64 -28.72
N LEU A 12 7.13 7.64 -27.88
CA LEU A 12 7.91 8.88 -27.84
C LEU A 12 8.91 8.86 -26.68
N LYS A 13 10.20 8.76 -27.06
CA LYS A 13 11.38 8.92 -26.20
C LYS A 13 11.45 10.33 -25.59
N ARG A 14 11.79 10.44 -24.31
CA ARG A 14 12.68 11.51 -23.81
C ARG A 14 13.74 10.93 -22.88
N ARG A 15 14.99 11.18 -23.27
CA ARG A 15 16.24 10.80 -22.62
C ARG A 15 16.58 11.80 -21.52
N CYS A 16 16.86 11.33 -20.31
CA CYS A 16 17.81 11.96 -19.39
C CYS A 16 18.79 10.86 -18.96
N GLY A 17 20.01 10.93 -19.49
CA GLY A 17 21.06 9.96 -19.20
C GLY A 17 21.75 10.28 -17.88
N ILE A 18 21.62 9.38 -16.90
CA ILE A 18 22.61 9.19 -15.85
C ILE A 18 23.38 7.93 -16.25
N LEU A 19 24.65 8.10 -16.65
CA LEU A 19 25.56 6.98 -16.91
C LEU A 19 25.90 6.34 -15.57
N LEU A 20 25.18 5.28 -15.20
CA LEU A 20 25.62 4.36 -14.15
C LEU A 20 26.59 3.37 -14.80
N ILE A 21 27.88 3.47 -14.46
CA ILE A 21 28.87 2.45 -14.83
C ILE A 21 28.58 1.24 -13.95
N LEU A 22 27.80 0.29 -14.47
CA LEU A 22 27.69 -1.06 -13.92
C LEU A 22 28.99 -1.80 -14.26
N ALA A 23 29.89 -1.87 -13.29
CA ALA A 23 30.97 -2.83 -13.32
C ALA A 23 30.35 -4.23 -13.18
N LEU A 24 30.18 -4.93 -14.30
CA LEU A 24 29.92 -6.37 -14.30
C LEU A 24 31.18 -7.07 -13.76
N LEU A 25 31.20 -7.29 -12.44
CA LEU A 25 32.05 -8.31 -11.84
C LEU A 25 31.51 -9.66 -12.30
N ALA A 26 32.06 -10.19 -13.39
CA ALA A 26 31.96 -11.61 -13.68
C ALA A 26 32.79 -12.36 -12.62
N ALA A 27 32.19 -12.58 -11.45
CA ALA A 27 32.70 -13.58 -10.53
C ALA A 27 32.64 -14.93 -11.24
N PRO A 28 33.72 -15.72 -11.29
CA PRO A 28 33.62 -17.09 -11.77
C PRO A 28 32.66 -17.82 -10.83
N LEU A 29 31.52 -18.28 -11.37
CA LEU A 29 30.58 -19.16 -10.66
C LEU A 29 31.32 -20.47 -10.33
N CYS A 30 31.94 -20.51 -9.15
CA CYS A 30 32.47 -21.73 -8.54
C CYS A 30 31.31 -22.71 -8.33
N GLY A 31 31.55 -24.01 -8.44
CA GLY A 31 30.48 -25.01 -8.32
C GLY A 31 29.76 -24.92 -6.97
N LYS A 32 28.44 -24.62 -7.00
CA LYS A 32 27.57 -24.60 -5.82
C LYS A 32 26.77 -25.91 -5.80
N VAL A 33 27.27 -26.91 -5.09
CA VAL A 33 26.55 -28.18 -4.88
C VAL A 33 25.71 -28.04 -3.63
N VAL A 34 24.41 -28.27 -3.75
CA VAL A 34 23.43 -28.15 -2.66
C VAL A 34 22.62 -29.43 -2.53
N ILE A 35 22.08 -29.69 -1.36
CA ILE A 35 21.00 -30.62 -1.10
C ILE A 35 19.77 -30.12 -1.86
N ASN A 36 19.21 -30.91 -2.76
CA ASN A 36 18.09 -30.51 -3.61
C ASN A 36 16.75 -31.06 -3.10
N GLU A 37 16.77 -32.27 -2.56
CA GLU A 37 15.59 -32.95 -2.02
C GLU A 37 16.03 -33.94 -0.92
N LEU A 38 15.21 -34.05 0.12
CA LEU A 38 15.44 -34.89 1.29
C LEU A 38 14.18 -35.69 1.62
N TYR A 39 14.30 -37.02 1.61
CA TYR A 39 13.25 -37.94 2.03
C TYR A 39 13.68 -38.66 3.31
N TYR A 40 13.07 -38.30 4.43
CA TYR A 40 13.53 -38.66 5.77
C TYR A 40 12.45 -39.33 6.65
N ASP A 41 11.21 -39.45 6.15
CA ASP A 41 10.09 -39.99 6.93
C ASP A 41 9.20 -40.85 6.04
N HIS A 42 9.50 -42.15 5.99
CA HIS A 42 8.68 -43.12 5.24
C HIS A 42 7.48 -43.61 6.08
N PRO A 43 6.31 -43.87 5.47
CA PRO A 43 5.17 -44.41 6.19
C PRO A 43 5.45 -45.79 6.80
N GLY A 44 5.28 -45.92 8.11
CA GLY A 44 5.40 -47.19 8.79
C GLY A 44 6.85 -47.54 9.16
N VAL A 45 7.38 -48.65 8.62
CA VAL A 45 8.76 -49.05 8.88
C VAL A 45 9.67 -48.30 7.92
N ASP A 46 10.46 -47.38 8.46
CA ASP A 46 11.29 -46.45 7.68
C ASP A 46 12.56 -47.08 7.09
N THR A 47 13.03 -48.17 7.68
CA THR A 47 14.33 -48.76 7.38
C THR A 47 14.47 -49.13 5.90
N GLY A 48 15.42 -48.49 5.22
CA GLY A 48 15.79 -48.76 3.85
C GLY A 48 15.24 -47.76 2.83
N PHE A 49 14.38 -46.82 3.22
CA PHE A 49 13.66 -45.95 2.27
C PHE A 49 14.15 -44.52 2.19
N GLU A 50 14.97 -44.08 3.15
CA GLU A 50 15.45 -42.70 3.21
C GLU A 50 16.46 -42.38 2.09
N TRP A 51 16.49 -41.13 1.66
CA TRP A 51 17.49 -40.66 0.70
C TRP A 51 17.67 -39.15 0.73
N ILE A 52 18.80 -38.74 0.17
CA ILE A 52 19.18 -37.35 -0.04
C ILE A 52 19.64 -37.18 -1.49
N GLU A 53 19.16 -36.14 -2.15
CA GLU A 53 19.61 -35.74 -3.47
C GLU A 53 20.46 -34.48 -3.38
N LEU A 54 21.59 -34.48 -4.08
CA LEU A 54 22.44 -33.32 -4.30
C LEU A 54 22.29 -32.82 -5.74
N TYR A 55 22.33 -31.51 -5.94
CA TYR A 55 22.31 -30.86 -7.24
C TYR A 55 23.49 -29.90 -7.39
N ASN A 56 24.19 -29.97 -8.52
CA ASN A 56 25.21 -29.00 -8.87
C ASN A 56 24.58 -27.82 -9.61
N ALA A 57 24.29 -26.74 -8.88
CA ALA A 57 23.74 -25.49 -9.40
C ALA A 57 24.77 -24.61 -10.12
N GLY A 58 26.05 -25.00 -10.09
CA GLY A 58 27.12 -24.31 -10.80
C GLY A 58 27.17 -24.60 -12.29
N THR A 59 28.12 -23.93 -12.96
CA THR A 59 28.36 -24.10 -14.41
C THR A 59 29.55 -25.02 -14.72
N VAL A 60 30.21 -25.54 -13.68
CA VAL A 60 31.40 -26.40 -13.77
C VAL A 60 31.18 -27.70 -13.01
N ASP A 61 31.86 -28.76 -13.47
CA ASP A 61 31.84 -30.06 -12.79
C ASP A 61 32.56 -29.97 -11.43
N VAL A 62 32.00 -30.62 -10.41
CA VAL A 62 32.53 -30.60 -9.03
C VAL A 62 32.95 -32.00 -8.60
N ASN A 63 34.18 -32.14 -8.10
CA ASN A 63 34.64 -33.36 -7.46
C ASN A 63 34.16 -33.39 -6.01
N LEU A 64 33.37 -34.41 -5.65
CA LEU A 64 32.80 -34.58 -4.32
C LEU A 64 33.65 -35.46 -3.38
N GLU A 65 34.87 -35.82 -3.80
CA GLU A 65 35.76 -36.67 -3.01
C GLU A 65 35.96 -36.12 -1.58
N GLY A 66 35.59 -36.92 -0.58
CA GLY A 66 35.71 -36.58 0.82
C GLY A 66 34.59 -35.69 1.39
N ALA A 67 33.69 -35.15 0.56
CA ALA A 67 32.51 -34.47 1.06
C ALA A 67 31.67 -35.45 1.90
N SER A 68 30.95 -34.94 2.89
CA SER A 68 30.25 -35.77 3.87
C SER A 68 28.80 -35.34 4.04
N ILE A 69 27.94 -36.32 4.32
CA ILE A 69 26.56 -36.12 4.74
C ILE A 69 26.50 -36.34 6.24
N GLN A 70 25.97 -35.36 6.94
CA GLN A 70 25.78 -35.38 8.39
C GLN A 70 24.30 -35.29 8.71
N LYS A 71 23.83 -36.14 9.64
CA LYS A 71 22.53 -35.95 10.27
C LYS A 71 22.69 -35.25 11.60
N MET A 72 21.72 -34.42 11.95
CA MET A 72 21.80 -33.50 13.07
C MET A 72 20.58 -33.60 13.98
N GLY A 73 20.85 -33.77 15.27
CA GLY A 73 19.87 -33.78 16.35
C GLY A 73 20.54 -33.28 17.63
N ALA A 74 20.48 -34.04 18.72
CA ALA A 74 21.29 -33.74 19.90
C ALA A 74 22.80 -33.90 19.63
N GLU A 75 23.14 -34.77 18.68
CA GLU A 75 24.50 -34.96 18.16
C GLU A 75 24.50 -34.72 16.65
N CYS A 76 25.66 -34.33 16.12
CA CYS A 76 25.91 -34.29 14.68
C CYS A 76 26.75 -35.51 14.30
N VAL A 77 26.24 -36.36 13.42
CA VAL A 77 26.85 -37.64 13.06
C VAL A 77 27.05 -37.70 11.54
N THR A 78 28.28 -37.98 11.10
CA THR A 78 28.56 -38.27 9.69
C THR A 78 28.02 -39.66 9.35
N VAL A 79 27.10 -39.72 8.38
CA VAL A 79 26.44 -40.96 7.95
C VAL A 79 26.98 -41.47 6.62
N PHE A 80 27.61 -40.59 5.83
CA PHE A 80 28.22 -40.97 4.56
C PHE A 80 29.38 -40.03 4.21
N THR A 81 30.42 -40.58 3.60
CA THR A 81 31.52 -39.81 3.01
C THR A 81 31.65 -40.22 1.55
N LEU A 82 31.55 -39.24 0.67
CA LEU A 82 31.54 -39.46 -0.76
C LEU A 82 32.92 -39.94 -1.23
N PRO A 83 32.96 -41.02 -2.03
CA PRO A 83 34.17 -41.38 -2.75
C PRO A 83 34.43 -40.33 -3.85
N ARG A 84 35.55 -40.48 -4.56
CA ARG A 84 35.78 -39.68 -5.76
C ARG A 84 34.62 -39.82 -6.73
N TYR A 85 33.88 -38.72 -6.92
CA TYR A 85 32.76 -38.63 -7.83
C TYR A 85 32.70 -37.24 -8.45
N LEU A 86 32.60 -37.19 -9.77
CA LEU A 86 32.52 -35.94 -10.51
C LEU A 86 31.05 -35.63 -10.82
N LEU A 87 30.43 -34.77 -10.02
CA LEU A 87 29.06 -34.30 -10.25
C LEU A 87 29.08 -33.19 -11.30
N ARG A 88 28.61 -33.51 -12.50
CA ARG A 88 28.59 -32.57 -13.62
C ARG A 88 27.66 -31.39 -13.35
N ALA A 89 27.97 -30.24 -13.96
CA ALA A 89 27.11 -29.06 -13.89
C ALA A 89 25.66 -29.38 -14.31
N GLY A 90 24.69 -28.91 -13.52
CA GLY A 90 23.26 -29.14 -13.76
C GLY A 90 22.80 -30.60 -13.63
N ARG A 91 23.55 -31.45 -12.90
CA ARG A 91 23.20 -32.86 -12.66
C ARG A 91 22.93 -33.13 -11.18
N TYR A 92 22.23 -34.24 -10.97
CA TYR A 92 21.79 -34.74 -9.68
C TYR A 92 22.64 -35.93 -9.23
N LEU A 93 22.72 -36.12 -7.92
CA LEU A 93 23.30 -37.29 -7.28
C LEU A 93 22.39 -37.72 -6.12
N VAL A 94 21.86 -38.93 -6.19
CA VAL A 94 21.07 -39.53 -5.10
C VAL A 94 21.93 -40.47 -4.27
N ILE A 95 21.95 -40.25 -2.97
CA ILE A 95 22.45 -41.19 -1.96
C ILE A 95 21.22 -41.72 -1.22
N GLY A 96 20.97 -43.01 -1.30
CA GLY A 96 19.78 -43.63 -0.72
C GLY A 96 20.10 -44.82 0.16
N GLU A 97 19.11 -45.28 0.90
CA GLU A 97 19.19 -46.56 1.58
C GLU A 97 18.80 -47.73 0.66
N ALA A 98 18.86 -48.96 1.18
CA ALA A 98 18.84 -50.19 0.38
C ALA A 98 17.60 -50.40 -0.51
N GLN A 99 16.46 -49.78 -0.18
CA GLN A 99 15.21 -49.90 -0.93
C GLN A 99 14.98 -48.74 -1.91
N VAL A 100 15.89 -47.76 -1.96
CA VAL A 100 15.79 -46.62 -2.88
C VAL A 100 16.29 -47.05 -4.27
N PRO A 101 15.41 -47.10 -5.28
CA PRO A 101 15.79 -47.58 -6.60
C PRO A 101 16.72 -46.58 -7.29
N ASN A 102 17.72 -47.09 -8.02
CA ASN A 102 18.62 -46.28 -8.85
C ASN A 102 19.38 -45.16 -8.10
N ALA A 103 19.63 -45.34 -6.79
CA ALA A 103 20.54 -44.46 -6.08
C ALA A 103 21.96 -44.64 -6.63
N HIS A 104 22.72 -43.55 -6.69
CA HIS A 104 24.11 -43.58 -7.14
C HIS A 104 25.03 -44.20 -6.08
N PHE A 105 24.70 -43.96 -4.81
CA PHE A 105 25.36 -44.56 -3.66
C PHE A 105 24.35 -45.06 -2.65
N TYR A 106 24.76 -46.10 -1.92
CA TYR A 106 23.96 -46.71 -0.86
C TYR A 106 24.65 -46.54 0.49
N ALA A 107 23.93 -46.04 1.49
CA ALA A 107 24.42 -45.83 2.85
C ALA A 107 23.33 -46.15 3.89
N SER A 108 23.70 -46.29 5.16
CA SER A 108 22.74 -46.27 6.27
C SER A 108 22.63 -44.84 6.76
N LEU A 109 21.54 -44.17 6.40
CA LEU A 109 21.34 -42.76 6.66
C LEU A 109 20.70 -42.61 8.04
N ALA A 110 19.59 -43.31 8.28
CA ALA A 110 18.80 -43.25 9.51
C ALA A 110 18.58 -41.79 9.96
N PHE A 111 18.05 -40.96 9.08
CA PHE A 111 17.66 -39.58 9.36
C PHE A 111 16.59 -39.55 10.47
N TYR A 112 16.35 -38.35 11.01
CA TYR A 112 15.37 -38.20 12.08
C TYR A 112 14.02 -37.80 11.48
N ASN A 113 12.94 -38.50 11.82
CA ASN A 113 11.57 -38.24 11.30
C ASN A 113 10.96 -36.88 11.75
N GLY A 114 11.69 -36.04 12.48
CA GLY A 114 11.21 -34.73 12.92
C GLY A 114 10.14 -34.79 14.03
N GLY A 115 9.35 -33.71 14.16
CA GLY A 115 8.16 -33.63 15.00
C GLY A 115 8.37 -33.45 16.52
N SER A 116 9.53 -33.77 17.08
CA SER A 116 9.82 -33.64 18.54
C SER A 116 10.88 -32.57 18.88
N GLY A 117 11.28 -31.78 17.89
CA GLY A 117 12.32 -30.75 17.96
C GLY A 117 12.96 -30.58 16.58
N THR A 118 13.81 -29.57 16.40
CA THR A 118 14.53 -29.37 15.14
C THR A 118 15.54 -30.50 14.91
N ASN A 119 15.50 -31.07 13.71
CA ASN A 119 16.50 -31.99 13.16
C ASN A 119 17.05 -31.40 11.86
N GLY A 120 18.10 -32.01 11.32
CA GLY A 120 18.60 -31.57 10.03
C GLY A 120 19.57 -32.51 9.36
N VAL A 121 19.88 -32.18 8.12
CA VAL A 121 20.90 -32.83 7.32
C VAL A 121 21.81 -31.76 6.73
N ARG A 122 23.12 -32.04 6.74
CA ARG A 122 24.14 -31.11 6.26
C ARG A 122 25.10 -31.81 5.30
N LEU A 123 25.39 -31.14 4.19
CA LEU A 123 26.48 -31.44 3.29
C LEU A 123 27.71 -30.62 3.72
N VAL A 124 28.87 -31.27 3.89
CA VAL A 124 30.13 -30.61 4.27
C VAL A 124 31.25 -31.04 3.34
N PHE A 125 31.91 -30.10 2.68
CA PHE A 125 33.13 -30.36 1.91
C PHE A 125 34.38 -30.41 2.83
N PRO A 126 35.45 -31.16 2.48
CA PRO A 126 36.64 -31.33 3.34
C PRO A 126 37.38 -30.04 3.68
N ASP A 127 37.31 -29.04 2.80
CA ASP A 127 37.93 -27.74 2.94
C ASP A 127 36.96 -26.70 3.53
N GLU A 128 35.76 -27.12 3.92
CA GLU A 128 34.65 -26.28 4.39
C GLU A 128 34.27 -25.16 3.40
N SER A 129 34.71 -25.28 2.14
CA SER A 129 34.45 -24.28 1.10
C SER A 129 32.98 -24.20 0.69
N ASN A 130 32.23 -25.28 0.97
CA ASN A 130 30.80 -25.39 0.70
C ASN A 130 30.16 -26.21 1.82
N THR A 131 29.18 -25.62 2.48
CA THR A 131 28.30 -26.24 3.44
C THR A 131 26.87 -25.89 3.04
N ASP A 132 26.01 -26.90 3.00
CA ASP A 132 24.59 -26.66 2.75
C ASP A 132 23.78 -27.46 3.78
N THR A 133 22.85 -26.78 4.43
CA THR A 133 22.09 -27.30 5.55
C THR A 133 20.60 -27.19 5.30
N VAL A 134 19.90 -28.31 5.52
CA VAL A 134 18.45 -28.30 5.74
C VAL A 134 18.16 -28.61 7.20
N LEU A 135 17.58 -27.64 7.90
CA LEU A 135 16.99 -27.83 9.23
C LEU A 135 15.48 -27.87 9.09
N TYR A 136 14.82 -28.86 9.68
CA TYR A 136 13.38 -29.05 9.63
C TYR A 136 12.80 -29.32 11.01
N SER A 137 11.51 -29.04 11.16
CA SER A 137 10.79 -29.02 12.45
C SER A 137 11.23 -27.90 13.40
N SER A 138 10.33 -27.48 14.29
CA SER A 138 10.58 -26.54 15.37
C SER A 138 9.94 -27.05 16.67
N PRO A 139 10.40 -26.65 17.86
CA PRO A 139 11.47 -25.68 18.17
C PRO A 139 12.91 -26.26 18.17
N ASN A 140 13.91 -25.39 18.00
CA ASN A 140 15.34 -25.73 17.98
C ASN A 140 15.95 -25.89 19.37
N ILE A 141 15.53 -26.93 20.08
CA ILE A 141 15.95 -27.23 21.46
C ILE A 141 17.45 -27.57 21.60
N ASN A 142 18.07 -28.05 20.51
CA ASN A 142 19.47 -28.48 20.50
C ASN A 142 20.43 -27.37 20.02
N HIS A 143 19.92 -26.16 19.77
CA HIS A 143 20.69 -25.03 19.25
C HIS A 143 21.48 -25.37 17.97
N LEU A 144 20.86 -26.15 17.07
CA LEU A 144 21.45 -26.49 15.78
C LEU A 144 21.82 -25.23 15.00
N LEU A 145 22.96 -25.28 14.32
CA LEU A 145 23.54 -24.15 13.61
C LEU A 145 23.07 -24.14 12.15
N ASP A 146 22.97 -22.94 11.56
CA ASP A 146 22.81 -22.72 10.12
C ASP A 146 24.17 -22.80 9.40
N ASP A 147 24.18 -22.51 8.10
CA ASP A 147 25.39 -22.53 7.25
C ASP A 147 26.39 -21.42 7.61
N SER A 148 25.96 -20.37 8.32
CA SER A 148 26.86 -19.34 8.84
C SER A 148 27.56 -19.73 10.14
N GLY A 149 27.17 -20.87 10.73
CA GLY A 149 27.62 -21.29 12.06
C GLY A 149 26.88 -20.58 13.22
N THR A 150 25.76 -19.91 12.93
CA THR A 150 24.92 -19.25 13.95
C THR A 150 23.78 -20.18 14.37
N VAL A 151 23.27 -20.05 15.60
CA VAL A 151 22.08 -20.82 16.01
C VAL A 151 20.91 -20.48 15.10
N ALA A 152 20.42 -21.49 14.39
CA ALA A 152 19.41 -21.29 13.37
C ALA A 152 18.09 -20.83 13.95
N SER A 153 17.46 -19.88 13.26
CA SER A 153 16.15 -19.33 13.57
C SER A 153 15.10 -19.61 12.49
N SER A 154 15.48 -20.25 11.38
CA SER A 154 14.64 -20.58 10.25
C SER A 154 14.68 -22.08 10.00
N PHE A 155 13.51 -22.68 9.76
CA PHE A 155 13.37 -24.12 9.62
C PHE A 155 12.40 -24.43 8.49
N ALA A 156 12.71 -25.46 7.71
CA ALA A 156 11.76 -26.07 6.81
C ALA A 156 10.62 -26.73 7.61
N LEU A 157 9.49 -26.93 6.92
CA LEU A 157 8.31 -27.58 7.47
C LEU A 157 8.63 -29.01 7.93
N ASN A 158 7.88 -29.53 8.90
CA ASN A 158 7.85 -30.97 9.12
C ASN A 158 6.86 -31.57 8.12
N VAL A 159 7.32 -32.44 7.22
CA VAL A 159 6.46 -33.04 6.21
C VAL A 159 5.70 -34.24 6.77
N THR A 160 4.64 -34.66 6.09
CA THR A 160 3.89 -35.86 6.44
C THR A 160 4.67 -37.10 6.01
N PRO A 161 4.62 -38.24 6.72
CA PRO A 161 5.24 -39.47 6.27
C PRO A 161 4.85 -39.80 4.82
N GLY A 162 5.84 -40.09 3.98
CA GLY A 162 5.67 -40.33 2.55
C GLY A 162 5.96 -39.14 1.65
N GLN A 163 6.10 -37.94 2.21
CA GLN A 163 6.53 -36.73 1.49
C GLN A 163 8.04 -36.51 1.66
N SER A 164 8.62 -35.71 0.77
CA SER A 164 9.98 -35.19 0.90
C SER A 164 9.97 -33.69 1.20
N LEU A 165 11.09 -33.16 1.67
CA LEU A 165 11.42 -31.75 1.58
C LEU A 165 12.14 -31.51 0.27
N ALA A 166 11.59 -30.66 -0.59
CA ALA A 166 12.18 -30.29 -1.87
C ALA A 166 12.51 -28.79 -1.88
N ARG A 167 13.62 -28.40 -2.52
CA ARG A 167 13.85 -27.00 -2.86
C ARG A 167 12.79 -26.52 -3.84
N LYS A 168 12.23 -25.33 -3.61
CA LYS A 168 11.20 -24.69 -4.46
C LYS A 168 11.64 -24.47 -5.92
N ALA A 169 12.94 -24.40 -6.16
CA ALA A 169 13.53 -24.49 -7.49
C ALA A 169 14.88 -25.21 -7.37
N ASN A 170 15.24 -26.01 -8.38
CA ASN A 170 16.49 -26.78 -8.34
C ASN A 170 17.69 -25.86 -8.13
N GLY A 171 18.46 -26.10 -7.07
CA GLY A 171 19.62 -25.27 -6.73
C GLY A 171 19.33 -23.92 -6.09
N TRP A 172 18.06 -23.55 -5.86
CA TRP A 172 17.72 -22.29 -5.21
C TRP A 172 17.96 -22.37 -3.70
N ASP A 173 18.88 -21.54 -3.24
CA ASP A 173 19.43 -21.62 -1.90
C ASP A 173 19.77 -20.22 -1.38
N THR A 174 18.94 -19.72 -0.47
CA THR A 174 19.09 -18.41 0.18
C THR A 174 19.74 -18.50 1.56
N ASP A 175 20.18 -19.69 1.96
CA ASP A 175 20.66 -20.05 3.29
C ASP A 175 19.56 -19.87 4.38
N ILE A 176 18.28 -19.87 3.98
CA ILE A 176 17.12 -19.69 4.87
C ILE A 176 16.14 -20.84 4.66
N CYS A 177 16.22 -21.87 5.52
CA CYS A 177 15.45 -23.12 5.36
C CYS A 177 13.93 -22.91 5.22
N GLY A 178 13.33 -21.99 5.98
CA GLY A 178 11.89 -21.71 5.89
C GLY A 178 11.46 -21.01 4.59
N VAL A 179 12.40 -20.49 3.80
CA VAL A 179 12.15 -19.87 2.50
C VAL A 179 12.40 -20.84 1.37
N ASP A 180 13.47 -21.64 1.46
CA ASP A 180 13.99 -22.45 0.35
C ASP A 180 13.19 -23.74 0.10
N TRP A 181 12.58 -24.29 1.15
CA TRP A 181 12.02 -25.65 1.14
C TRP A 181 10.48 -25.67 1.13
N ILE A 182 9.92 -26.70 0.51
CA ILE A 182 8.49 -27.02 0.51
C ILE A 182 8.29 -28.52 0.70
N ALA A 183 7.13 -28.93 1.20
CA ALA A 183 6.73 -30.34 1.18
C ALA A 183 6.41 -30.78 -0.26
N GLU A 184 6.97 -31.90 -0.69
CA GLU A 184 6.70 -32.52 -1.98
C GLU A 184 5.92 -33.82 -1.79
N GLU A 185 4.71 -33.87 -2.35
CA GLU A 185 3.79 -34.99 -2.21
C GLU A 185 4.19 -36.18 -3.07
N ALA A 186 4.87 -35.91 -4.19
CA ALA A 186 5.38 -36.91 -5.11
C ALA A 186 6.91 -36.78 -5.20
N PRO A 187 7.68 -37.36 -4.26
CA PRO A 187 9.13 -37.21 -4.22
C PRO A 187 9.81 -37.55 -5.55
N THR A 188 10.85 -36.79 -5.91
CA THR A 188 11.44 -36.78 -7.25
C THR A 188 12.90 -37.28 -7.33
N PRO A 189 13.25 -38.47 -6.80
CA PRO A 189 14.64 -38.92 -6.81
C PRO A 189 15.19 -39.06 -8.23
N ASN A 190 16.34 -38.43 -8.49
CA ASN A 190 17.02 -38.28 -9.79
C ASN A 190 16.25 -37.47 -10.84
N LEU A 191 15.19 -36.74 -10.46
CA LEU A 191 14.40 -35.90 -11.35
C LEU A 191 14.43 -34.44 -10.86
N PRO A 192 14.22 -33.46 -11.75
CA PRO A 192 14.09 -32.08 -11.30
C PRO A 192 12.88 -31.90 -10.37
N ASN A 193 13.08 -31.20 -9.26
CA ASN A 193 11.98 -30.72 -8.43
C ASN A 193 11.03 -29.86 -9.27
N PRO A 194 9.70 -29.92 -9.02
CA PRO A 194 8.76 -28.97 -9.58
C PRO A 194 9.14 -27.53 -9.22
N LEU A 195 8.97 -26.62 -10.17
CA LEU A 195 9.26 -25.21 -9.99
C LEU A 195 8.08 -24.53 -9.27
N ARG A 196 8.31 -24.02 -8.06
CA ARG A 196 7.30 -23.39 -7.19
C ARG A 196 7.39 -21.86 -7.25
N LEU A 197 7.10 -21.30 -8.42
CA LEU A 197 6.86 -19.86 -8.58
C LEU A 197 5.50 -19.50 -7.99
N ASP A 198 5.40 -18.35 -7.32
CA ASP A 198 4.14 -17.81 -6.76
C ASP A 198 3.83 -16.50 -7.48
N TYR A 199 2.90 -16.55 -8.44
CA TYR A 199 2.38 -15.35 -9.07
C TYR A 199 1.02 -15.04 -8.48
N GLY A 200 0.73 -13.76 -8.24
CA GLY A 200 -0.58 -13.33 -7.76
C GLY A 200 -1.15 -12.19 -8.58
N VAL A 201 -2.47 -12.14 -8.66
CA VAL A 201 -3.22 -11.04 -9.28
C VAL A 201 -3.70 -10.05 -8.22
N PHE A 202 -3.54 -8.75 -8.50
CA PHE A 202 -3.77 -7.68 -7.53
C PHE A 202 -4.41 -6.44 -8.16
N GLU A 203 -5.12 -5.69 -7.32
CA GLU A 203 -5.56 -4.31 -7.60
C GLU A 203 -6.27 -4.18 -8.95
N PRO A 204 -7.38 -4.91 -9.18
CA PRO A 204 -8.08 -4.86 -10.44
C PRO A 204 -8.77 -3.49 -10.57
N LEU A 205 -8.73 -2.93 -11.77
CA LEU A 205 -9.37 -1.68 -12.14
C LEU A 205 -10.09 -1.87 -13.47
N VAL A 206 -11.28 -1.32 -13.61
CA VAL A 206 -11.93 -1.17 -14.92
C VAL A 206 -12.08 0.31 -15.28
N TRP A 207 -12.04 0.63 -16.57
CA TRP A 207 -12.28 1.99 -17.06
C TRP A 207 -12.84 1.94 -18.48
N GLN A 208 -13.36 3.06 -18.96
CA GLN A 208 -13.73 3.21 -20.37
C GLN A 208 -12.69 4.04 -21.11
N GLU A 209 -12.29 3.56 -22.29
CA GLU A 209 -11.47 4.30 -23.24
C GLU A 209 -12.11 4.23 -24.63
N ALA A 210 -12.34 5.38 -25.26
CA ALA A 210 -13.00 5.47 -26.57
C ALA A 210 -14.35 4.70 -26.69
N GLY A 211 -15.08 4.56 -25.57
CA GLY A 211 -16.36 3.86 -25.52
C GLY A 211 -16.26 2.33 -25.35
N ALA A 212 -15.06 1.78 -25.18
CA ALA A 212 -14.85 0.37 -24.84
C ALA A 212 -14.44 0.23 -23.36
N TRP A 213 -14.92 -0.84 -22.72
CA TRP A 213 -14.48 -1.20 -21.37
C TRP A 213 -13.12 -1.89 -21.41
N HIS A 214 -12.26 -1.54 -20.46
CA HIS A 214 -10.96 -2.16 -20.24
C HIS A 214 -10.87 -2.61 -18.79
N CYS A 215 -10.17 -3.72 -18.57
CA CYS A 215 -9.74 -4.19 -17.26
C CYS A 215 -8.22 -4.13 -17.18
N GLY A 216 -7.68 -3.64 -16.07
CA GLY A 216 -6.27 -3.66 -15.78
C GLY A 216 -6.01 -4.20 -14.39
N LEU A 217 -4.87 -4.83 -14.22
CA LEU A 217 -4.47 -5.45 -12.96
C LEU A 217 -2.96 -5.54 -12.85
N TRP A 218 -2.47 -5.70 -11.64
CA TRP A 218 -1.08 -6.06 -11.39
C TRP A 218 -0.94 -7.58 -11.26
N LEU A 219 -0.06 -8.16 -12.06
CA LEU A 219 0.45 -9.51 -11.87
C LEU A 219 1.81 -9.41 -11.19
N ARG A 220 2.02 -10.07 -10.05
CA ARG A 220 3.24 -9.95 -9.25
C ARG A 220 3.88 -11.31 -9.04
N ASN A 221 5.21 -11.40 -9.15
CA ASN A 221 5.96 -12.56 -8.70
C ASN A 221 6.32 -12.35 -7.22
N LEU A 222 5.66 -13.08 -6.33
CA LEU A 222 5.89 -12.99 -4.88
C LEU A 222 7.03 -13.89 -4.40
N SER A 223 7.53 -14.76 -5.29
CA SER A 223 8.67 -15.60 -5.01
C SER A 223 10.00 -14.89 -5.24
N GLY A 224 11.06 -15.40 -4.61
CA GLY A 224 12.43 -15.00 -4.90
C GLY A 224 13.03 -15.69 -6.14
N ILE A 225 12.24 -16.45 -6.92
CA ILE A 225 12.70 -17.19 -8.10
C ILE A 225 12.38 -16.41 -9.36
N GLU A 226 13.33 -16.38 -10.28
CA GLU A 226 13.09 -16.01 -11.67
C GLU A 226 13.23 -17.25 -12.56
N ALA A 227 12.21 -17.55 -13.34
CA ALA A 227 12.25 -18.64 -14.31
C ALA A 227 11.26 -18.38 -15.45
N PRO A 228 11.59 -18.83 -16.68
CA PRO A 228 10.78 -18.59 -17.87
C PRO A 228 9.58 -19.55 -17.92
N LEU A 229 8.71 -19.49 -16.92
CA LEU A 229 7.43 -20.20 -16.91
C LEU A 229 6.37 -19.30 -17.55
N GLU A 230 5.49 -19.92 -18.33
CA GLU A 230 4.34 -19.24 -18.91
C GLU A 230 3.19 -19.26 -17.90
N ALA A 231 2.56 -18.11 -17.68
CA ALA A 231 1.31 -17.99 -16.94
C ALA A 231 0.20 -17.51 -17.88
N ALA A 232 -1.01 -18.04 -17.68
CA ALA A 232 -2.20 -17.60 -18.39
C ALA A 232 -3.10 -16.80 -17.44
N VAL A 233 -3.49 -15.58 -17.86
CA VAL A 233 -4.47 -14.74 -17.16
C VAL A 233 -5.74 -14.73 -17.98
N THR A 234 -6.76 -15.43 -17.51
CA THR A 234 -8.09 -15.51 -18.14
C THR A 234 -9.02 -14.47 -17.56
N PHE A 235 -9.72 -13.75 -18.43
CA PHE A 235 -10.77 -12.80 -18.08
C PHE A 235 -12.12 -13.43 -18.43
N ALA A 236 -13.08 -13.34 -17.52
CA ALA A 236 -14.47 -13.73 -17.75
C ALA A 236 -15.41 -12.57 -17.42
N VAL A 237 -16.52 -12.49 -18.16
CA VAL A 237 -17.60 -11.52 -17.95
C VAL A 237 -18.89 -12.30 -17.75
N ASP A 238 -19.53 -12.13 -16.58
CA ASP A 238 -20.71 -12.87 -16.14
C ASP A 238 -20.55 -14.39 -16.30
N ALA A 239 -19.44 -14.93 -15.79
CA ALA A 239 -19.04 -16.33 -15.92
C ALA A 239 -18.77 -16.84 -17.36
N ASN A 240 -18.81 -15.98 -18.38
CA ASN A 240 -18.45 -16.32 -19.76
C ASN A 240 -17.00 -15.92 -20.05
N ASN A 241 -16.21 -16.82 -20.60
CA ASN A 241 -14.82 -16.53 -20.97
C ASN A 241 -14.76 -15.39 -22.01
N ALA A 242 -14.10 -14.29 -21.64
CA ALA A 242 -13.90 -13.10 -22.46
C ALA A 242 -12.54 -13.11 -23.19
N GLY A 243 -11.59 -13.90 -22.70
CA GLY A 243 -10.31 -14.22 -23.35
C GLY A 243 -9.16 -14.34 -22.37
N GLU A 244 -7.95 -14.46 -22.90
CA GLU A 244 -6.75 -14.84 -22.13
C GLU A 244 -5.53 -14.04 -22.59
N LEU A 245 -4.69 -13.64 -21.64
CA LEU A 245 -3.34 -13.14 -21.88
C LEU A 245 -2.30 -14.16 -21.40
N ARG A 246 -1.30 -14.43 -22.24
CA ARG A 246 -0.14 -15.25 -21.86
C ARG A 246 1.05 -14.36 -21.58
N ILE A 247 1.65 -14.56 -20.42
CA ILE A 247 2.83 -13.82 -19.98
C ILE A 247 3.97 -14.79 -19.72
N THR A 248 5.17 -14.38 -20.09
CA THR A 248 6.38 -15.17 -19.86
C THR A 248 7.31 -14.37 -18.97
N ASN A 249 7.71 -14.96 -17.85
CA ASN A 249 8.74 -14.43 -16.94
C ASN A 249 8.46 -13.03 -16.37
N ILE A 250 8.02 -12.99 -15.11
CA ILE A 250 8.14 -11.82 -14.24
C ILE A 250 9.36 -12.04 -13.33
N PRO A 251 10.35 -11.13 -13.32
CA PRO A 251 11.50 -11.24 -12.42
C PRO A 251 11.10 -11.42 -10.96
N ALA A 252 11.97 -12.04 -10.17
CA ALA A 252 11.73 -12.25 -8.74
C ALA A 252 11.36 -10.94 -8.02
N ALA A 253 10.32 -10.99 -7.18
CA ALA A 253 9.78 -9.83 -6.46
C ALA A 253 9.33 -8.63 -7.33
N ASP A 254 9.20 -8.80 -8.64
CA ASP A 254 8.77 -7.75 -9.57
C ASP A 254 7.29 -7.87 -9.94
N SER A 255 6.79 -6.91 -10.70
CA SER A 255 5.39 -6.79 -11.09
C SER A 255 5.24 -6.38 -12.55
N LEU A 256 4.17 -6.87 -13.16
CA LEU A 256 3.75 -6.53 -14.51
C LEU A 256 2.32 -6.01 -14.47
N TYR A 257 2.10 -4.81 -14.99
CA TYR A 257 0.74 -4.30 -15.18
C TYR A 257 0.17 -4.82 -16.50
N LEU A 258 -0.99 -5.47 -16.42
CA LEU A 258 -1.72 -6.01 -17.55
C LEU A 258 -2.95 -5.17 -17.82
N GLN A 259 -3.33 -5.08 -19.11
CA GLN A 259 -4.55 -4.45 -19.56
C GLN A 259 -5.23 -5.35 -20.61
N TYR A 260 -6.54 -5.53 -20.49
CA TYR A 260 -7.36 -6.34 -21.37
C TYR A 260 -8.65 -5.61 -21.75
N PRO A 261 -8.97 -5.45 -23.05
CA PRO A 261 -10.26 -4.91 -23.48
C PRO A 261 -11.38 -5.92 -23.22
N LEU A 262 -12.43 -5.50 -22.52
CA LEU A 262 -13.58 -6.35 -22.21
C LEU A 262 -14.61 -6.29 -23.36
N PRO A 263 -15.17 -7.43 -23.80
CA PRO A 263 -16.12 -7.49 -24.91
C PRO A 263 -17.55 -7.09 -24.48
N ILE A 264 -17.69 -5.90 -23.90
CA ILE A 264 -18.93 -5.38 -23.32
C ILE A 264 -19.43 -4.22 -24.18
N ASN A 265 -20.69 -4.30 -24.64
CA ASN A 265 -21.27 -3.37 -25.61
C ASN A 265 -22.60 -2.75 -25.14
N ASP A 266 -22.89 -2.83 -23.85
CA ASP A 266 -24.10 -2.26 -23.26
C ASP A 266 -23.78 -1.55 -21.92
N ASP A 267 -24.81 -0.92 -21.36
CA ASP A 267 -24.72 -0.12 -20.13
C ASP A 267 -25.10 -0.93 -18.87
N ALA A 268 -25.25 -2.26 -18.97
CA ALA A 268 -25.53 -3.09 -17.81
C ALA A 268 -24.29 -3.20 -16.91
N ASP A 269 -24.54 -3.46 -15.63
CA ASP A 269 -23.46 -3.80 -14.71
C ASP A 269 -23.09 -5.27 -14.91
N HIS A 270 -21.81 -5.53 -15.14
CA HIS A 270 -21.28 -6.86 -15.41
C HIS A 270 -20.26 -7.24 -14.34
N LEU A 271 -20.24 -8.52 -13.97
CA LEU A 271 -19.20 -9.08 -13.14
C LEU A 271 -18.00 -9.46 -14.01
N VAL A 272 -16.84 -8.90 -13.71
CA VAL A 272 -15.56 -9.29 -14.30
C VAL A 272 -14.84 -10.21 -13.32
N GLU A 273 -14.45 -11.38 -13.79
CA GLU A 273 -13.68 -12.36 -13.04
C GLU A 273 -12.33 -12.58 -13.73
N ILE A 274 -11.26 -12.69 -12.94
CA ILE A 274 -9.90 -12.83 -13.42
C ILE A 274 -9.29 -14.06 -12.76
N TYR A 275 -8.79 -14.98 -13.57
CA TYR A 275 -8.15 -16.22 -13.13
C TYR A 275 -6.71 -16.25 -13.61
N LEU A 276 -5.80 -16.56 -12.71
CA LEU A 276 -4.41 -16.84 -13.02
C LEU A 276 -4.19 -18.36 -13.00
N ASP A 277 -3.70 -18.89 -14.10
CA ASP A 277 -3.20 -20.26 -14.22
C ASP A 277 -1.69 -20.21 -14.36
N LEU A 278 -1.00 -20.54 -13.27
CA LEU A 278 0.43 -20.79 -13.24
C LEU A 278 0.64 -22.23 -12.77
N ARG A 279 1.36 -23.00 -13.60
CA ARG A 279 1.68 -24.38 -13.27
C ARG A 279 2.43 -24.44 -11.94
N ASP A 280 2.01 -25.36 -11.07
CA ASP A 280 2.71 -25.70 -9.83
C ASP A 280 2.81 -24.55 -8.80
N ASP A 281 1.95 -23.53 -8.91
CA ASP A 281 1.86 -22.39 -7.98
C ASP A 281 1.47 -22.85 -6.55
N PRO A 282 2.28 -22.55 -5.53
CA PRO A 282 2.06 -23.01 -4.16
C PRO A 282 0.94 -22.24 -3.42
N VAL A 283 0.50 -21.08 -3.91
CA VAL A 283 -0.50 -20.24 -3.27
C VAL A 283 -1.65 -20.03 -4.25
N GLN A 284 -2.79 -20.70 -4.03
CA GLN A 284 -3.92 -20.58 -4.95
C GLN A 284 -4.87 -19.42 -4.60
N SER A 285 -4.78 -18.86 -3.39
CA SER A 285 -5.74 -17.86 -2.89
C SER A 285 -5.57 -16.48 -3.53
N ASN A 286 -4.42 -16.19 -4.12
CA ASN A 286 -4.09 -14.96 -4.86
C ASN A 286 -4.22 -15.14 -6.38
N ASN A 287 -4.76 -16.27 -6.87
CA ASN A 287 -4.91 -16.58 -8.30
C ASN A 287 -6.30 -16.21 -8.85
N TYR A 288 -7.12 -15.54 -8.04
CA TYR A 288 -8.47 -15.14 -8.43
C TYR A 288 -8.81 -13.75 -7.91
N LEU A 289 -9.43 -12.94 -8.77
CA LEU A 289 -10.06 -11.68 -8.42
C LEU A 289 -11.40 -11.55 -9.12
N SER A 290 -12.29 -10.74 -8.54
CA SER A 290 -13.50 -10.31 -9.23
C SER A 290 -13.87 -8.88 -8.87
N LEU A 291 -14.53 -8.20 -9.80
CA LEU A 291 -15.05 -6.85 -9.63
C LEU A 291 -16.26 -6.62 -10.53
N TRP A 292 -17.20 -5.81 -10.06
CA TRP A 292 -18.29 -5.30 -10.88
C TRP A 292 -17.83 -4.08 -11.67
N LEU A 293 -18.38 -3.84 -12.87
CA LEU A 293 -18.10 -2.61 -13.63
C LEU A 293 -18.49 -1.35 -12.87
N SER A 294 -19.58 -1.39 -12.10
CA SER A 294 -19.97 -0.34 -11.16
C SER A 294 -18.93 -0.10 -10.06
N GLY A 295 -18.05 -1.08 -9.80
CA GLY A 295 -16.96 -1.05 -8.84
C GLY A 295 -15.73 -0.24 -9.26
N ALA A 296 -15.54 0.06 -10.55
CA ALA A 296 -14.36 0.79 -11.04
C ALA A 296 -14.21 2.22 -10.52
N ASN A 297 -15.33 2.84 -10.13
CA ASN A 297 -15.33 4.15 -9.51
C ASN A 297 -15.71 4.07 -8.04
N TYR A 298 -15.81 2.87 -7.43
CA TYR A 298 -16.29 2.73 -6.07
C TYR A 298 -15.19 3.08 -5.06
N ILE A 299 -14.93 4.38 -4.90
CA ILE A 299 -14.35 4.87 -3.67
C ILE A 299 -15.45 4.75 -2.62
N SER A 300 -15.27 3.93 -1.60
CA SER A 300 -16.30 3.78 -0.59
C SER A 300 -16.56 5.12 0.13
N PRO A 301 -17.81 5.37 0.60
CA PRO A 301 -18.08 6.57 1.39
C PRO A 301 -17.16 6.64 2.59
N ARG A 302 -16.81 7.85 3.02
CA ARG A 302 -15.85 8.06 4.10
C ARG A 302 -16.28 9.16 5.05
N ILE A 303 -15.84 9.07 6.30
CA ILE A 303 -16.01 10.15 7.26
C ILE A 303 -15.14 11.32 6.80
N ASN A 304 -15.75 12.50 6.66
CA ASN A 304 -15.13 13.67 6.06
C ASN A 304 -14.93 14.83 7.06
N GLU A 305 -15.90 15.05 7.94
CA GLU A 305 -15.87 16.15 8.90
C GLU A 305 -16.70 15.79 10.15
N ILE A 306 -16.27 16.23 11.34
CA ILE A 306 -16.93 15.88 12.61
C ILE A 306 -17.02 17.11 13.51
N MET A 307 -18.23 17.50 13.91
CA MET A 307 -18.45 18.45 15.00
C MET A 307 -18.73 17.69 16.28
N TYR A 308 -17.67 17.29 16.99
CA TYR A 308 -17.81 16.56 18.25
C TYR A 308 -17.92 17.49 19.47
N LEU A 309 -17.45 18.75 19.38
CA LEU A 309 -17.41 19.71 20.50
C LEU A 309 -18.08 21.05 20.12
N PRO A 310 -19.40 21.08 19.91
CA PRO A 310 -20.13 22.31 19.57
C PRO A 310 -20.16 23.32 20.74
N ALA A 311 -20.35 24.61 20.43
CA ALA A 311 -20.66 25.61 21.46
C ALA A 311 -22.02 25.32 22.13
N SER A 312 -22.22 25.85 23.33
CA SER A 312 -23.49 25.75 24.05
C SER A 312 -24.65 26.27 23.19
N GLY A 313 -25.68 25.44 23.00
CA GLY A 313 -26.83 25.76 22.17
C GLY A 313 -26.72 25.31 20.71
N ASN A 314 -25.56 24.79 20.27
CA ASN A 314 -25.37 24.09 19.00
C ASN A 314 -25.43 22.57 19.20
N GLN A 315 -25.33 21.80 18.11
CA GLN A 315 -25.37 20.34 18.15
C GLN A 315 -24.14 19.70 17.51
N GLU A 316 -23.97 18.42 17.81
CA GLU A 316 -23.01 17.53 17.16
C GLU A 316 -23.53 17.05 15.80
N TRP A 317 -22.61 16.75 14.89
CA TRP A 317 -22.90 16.14 13.61
C TRP A 317 -21.66 15.48 13.02
N ILE A 318 -21.90 14.55 12.09
CA ILE A 318 -20.86 13.86 11.31
C ILE A 318 -21.18 14.06 9.85
N GLU A 319 -20.19 14.39 9.03
CA GLU A 319 -20.33 14.47 7.58
C GLU A 319 -19.64 13.28 6.90
N ILE A 320 -20.33 12.72 5.92
CA ILE A 320 -19.85 11.67 5.05
C ILE A 320 -19.61 12.25 3.66
N TRP A 321 -18.41 12.07 3.13
CA TRP A 321 -18.16 12.29 1.71
C TRP A 321 -18.52 11.01 0.96
N HIS A 322 -19.46 11.16 0.03
CA HIS A 322 -19.91 10.09 -0.84
C HIS A 322 -19.51 10.42 -2.29
N PRO A 323 -18.56 9.72 -2.88
CA PRO A 323 -18.01 10.08 -4.18
C PRO A 323 -18.84 9.59 -5.38
N ASN A 324 -19.80 8.71 -5.15
CA ASN A 324 -20.46 7.96 -6.21
C ASN A 324 -21.95 8.25 -6.27
N ASN A 325 -22.59 7.94 -7.41
CA ASN A 325 -24.03 8.09 -7.58
C ASN A 325 -24.82 6.84 -7.13
N THR A 326 -24.35 6.16 -6.08
CA THR A 326 -24.92 4.89 -5.58
C THR A 326 -25.48 5.08 -4.16
N GLY A 327 -26.77 4.83 -3.94
CA GLY A 327 -27.33 4.88 -2.59
C GLY A 327 -26.87 3.68 -1.75
N GLY A 328 -27.17 3.70 -0.45
CA GLY A 328 -26.89 2.54 0.39
C GLY A 328 -27.20 2.73 1.87
N SER A 329 -27.33 1.61 2.57
CA SER A 329 -27.52 1.54 4.02
C SER A 329 -26.17 1.48 4.73
N TYR A 330 -25.96 2.39 5.67
CA TYR A 330 -24.72 2.49 6.43
C TYR A 330 -25.02 2.67 7.92
N SER A 331 -24.00 2.49 8.75
CA SER A 331 -24.06 2.83 10.16
C SER A 331 -22.76 3.45 10.66
N ILE A 332 -22.87 4.30 11.69
CA ILE A 332 -21.74 4.74 12.48
C ILE A 332 -21.76 3.96 13.79
N MET A 333 -20.61 3.42 14.19
CA MET A 333 -20.39 2.78 15.48
C MET A 333 -19.28 3.51 16.24
N ASP A 334 -19.47 3.72 17.55
CA ASP A 334 -18.46 4.31 18.43
C ASP A 334 -17.64 3.24 19.19
N LYS A 335 -16.62 3.67 19.93
CA LYS A 335 -15.73 2.78 20.70
C LYS A 335 -16.42 2.01 21.82
N ALA A 336 -17.59 2.46 22.27
CA ALA A 336 -18.42 1.77 23.25
C ALA A 336 -19.44 0.82 22.60
N ASN A 337 -19.38 0.62 21.28
CA ASN A 337 -20.31 -0.14 20.45
C ASN A 337 -21.73 0.43 20.38
N ASN A 338 -21.93 1.71 20.72
CA ASN A 338 -23.19 2.37 20.37
C ASN A 338 -23.19 2.61 18.86
N ASN A 339 -24.35 2.46 18.22
CA ASN A 339 -24.47 2.66 16.79
C ASN A 339 -25.78 3.34 16.39
N PHE A 340 -25.77 3.95 15.20
CA PHE A 340 -26.97 4.39 14.52
C PHE A 340 -26.82 4.19 13.00
N SER A 341 -27.94 3.96 12.33
CA SER A 341 -27.97 3.72 10.90
C SER A 341 -28.53 4.92 10.13
N PHE A 342 -28.12 5.04 8.87
CA PHE A 342 -28.57 6.07 7.95
C PHE A 342 -28.56 5.55 6.51
N GLN A 343 -29.18 6.30 5.59
CA GLN A 343 -29.22 5.97 4.17
C GLN A 343 -28.56 7.09 3.39
N LEU A 344 -27.53 6.75 2.61
CA LEU A 344 -26.97 7.69 1.63
C LEU A 344 -27.84 7.69 0.36
N PRO A 345 -28.12 8.87 -0.21
CA PRO A 345 -28.84 8.95 -1.48
C PRO A 345 -27.93 8.53 -2.66
N SER A 346 -28.56 8.21 -3.79
CA SER A 346 -27.88 7.84 -5.04
C SER A 346 -27.30 9.05 -5.79
N GLN A 347 -26.55 9.89 -5.08
CA GLN A 347 -25.92 11.09 -5.63
C GLN A 347 -24.60 11.36 -4.90
N ALA A 348 -23.54 11.66 -5.64
CA ALA A 348 -22.27 12.07 -5.05
C ALA A 348 -22.41 13.41 -4.30
N GLY A 349 -21.79 13.54 -3.14
CA GLY A 349 -21.87 14.76 -2.35
C GLY A 349 -21.29 14.64 -0.94
N TYR A 350 -21.47 15.71 -0.17
CA TYR A 350 -21.15 15.79 1.25
C TYR A 350 -22.46 15.72 2.02
N TYR A 351 -22.63 14.71 2.86
CA TYR A 351 -23.90 14.45 3.57
C TYR A 351 -23.73 14.59 5.08
N VAL A 352 -24.50 15.49 5.68
CA VAL A 352 -24.41 15.82 7.11
C VAL A 352 -25.44 15.03 7.89
N LEU A 353 -24.97 14.17 8.79
CA LEU A 353 -25.77 13.39 9.72
C LEU A 353 -25.96 14.20 11.01
N CYS A 354 -27.20 14.50 11.37
CA CYS A 354 -27.50 15.24 12.62
C CYS A 354 -28.87 14.86 13.20
N ARG A 355 -29.09 15.16 14.48
CA ARG A 355 -30.37 14.88 15.15
C ARG A 355 -31.43 15.95 14.86
N ASP A 356 -31.06 17.23 14.89
CA ASP A 356 -31.99 18.35 14.74
C ASP A 356 -31.65 19.20 13.50
N VAL A 357 -32.30 18.91 12.38
CA VAL A 357 -32.05 19.63 11.11
C VAL A 357 -32.25 21.15 11.25
N ALA A 358 -33.23 21.59 12.05
CA ALA A 358 -33.52 23.01 12.20
C ALA A 358 -32.43 23.73 13.00
N GLN A 359 -31.90 23.10 14.04
CA GLN A 359 -30.79 23.62 14.81
C GLN A 359 -29.50 23.68 13.98
N LEU A 360 -29.25 22.70 13.09
CA LEU A 360 -28.09 22.69 12.20
C LEU A 360 -28.16 23.89 11.25
N LEU A 361 -29.30 24.07 10.59
CA LEU A 361 -29.52 25.18 9.65
C LEU A 361 -29.55 26.55 10.34
N THR A 362 -29.90 26.62 11.63
CA THR A 362 -29.80 27.86 12.40
C THR A 362 -28.33 28.28 12.59
N ARG A 363 -27.42 27.31 12.82
CA ARG A 363 -25.98 27.58 12.97
C ARG A 363 -25.24 27.70 11.63
N TYR A 364 -25.69 26.95 10.61
CA TYR A 364 -25.10 26.87 9.27
C TYR A 364 -26.15 27.09 8.18
N PRO A 365 -26.63 28.34 7.98
CA PRO A 365 -27.72 28.65 7.06
C PRO A 365 -27.36 28.44 5.57
N LEU A 366 -26.06 28.24 5.27
CA LEU A 366 -25.57 27.97 3.92
C LEU A 366 -25.30 26.47 3.67
N CYS A 367 -25.60 25.58 4.62
CA CYS A 367 -25.61 24.14 4.38
C CYS A 367 -26.79 23.80 3.45
N PRO A 368 -26.58 23.13 2.32
CA PRO A 368 -27.68 22.72 1.43
C PRO A 368 -28.67 21.82 2.19
N PRO A 369 -29.98 22.13 2.25
CA PRO A 369 -30.95 21.31 2.96
C PRO A 369 -31.01 19.85 2.48
N GLU A 370 -30.79 19.62 1.19
CA GLU A 370 -30.74 18.31 0.54
C GLU A 370 -29.52 17.47 0.95
N ALA A 371 -28.48 18.10 1.50
CA ALA A 371 -27.29 17.43 2.02
C ALA A 371 -27.50 16.92 3.46
N ILE A 372 -28.60 17.26 4.13
CA ILE A 372 -28.80 16.95 5.55
C ILE A 372 -29.63 15.66 5.68
N ILE A 373 -29.09 14.69 6.40
CA ILE A 373 -29.74 13.43 6.75
C ILE A 373 -30.07 13.46 8.25
N GLY A 374 -31.34 13.61 8.57
CA GLY A 374 -31.84 13.54 9.94
C GLY A 374 -31.81 12.11 10.48
N VAL A 375 -31.18 11.89 11.64
CA VAL A 375 -31.06 10.56 12.26
C VAL A 375 -31.68 10.52 13.66
N SER A 376 -32.42 9.44 13.96
CA SER A 376 -33.18 9.30 15.22
C SER A 376 -32.44 8.53 16.31
N GLY A 377 -31.45 7.71 15.96
CA GLY A 377 -30.66 6.87 16.88
C GLY A 377 -29.37 7.50 17.41
N TRP A 378 -29.20 8.82 17.29
CA TRP A 378 -27.93 9.49 17.61
C TRP A 378 -27.46 9.22 19.04
N THR A 379 -26.23 8.72 19.17
CA THR A 379 -25.53 8.64 20.44
C THR A 379 -24.56 9.83 20.53
N PRO A 380 -24.55 10.60 21.62
CA PRO A 380 -23.65 11.74 21.76
C PRO A 380 -22.18 11.37 21.60
N LEU A 381 -21.45 12.20 20.87
CA LEU A 381 -20.02 12.03 20.64
C LEU A 381 -19.21 12.37 21.90
N ASN A 382 -18.13 11.63 22.17
CA ASN A 382 -17.32 11.90 23.35
C ASN A 382 -16.40 13.11 23.16
N ASN A 383 -16.60 14.16 23.97
CA ASN A 383 -15.79 15.38 23.97
C ASN A 383 -14.31 15.17 24.34
N ASP A 384 -13.99 14.11 25.08
CA ASP A 384 -12.63 13.80 25.54
C ASP A 384 -11.87 12.83 24.60
N GLY A 385 -12.46 12.50 23.46
CA GLY A 385 -11.88 11.63 22.43
C GLY A 385 -12.62 10.31 22.28
N ASP A 386 -12.65 9.81 21.05
CA ASP A 386 -13.37 8.60 20.65
C ASP A 386 -12.78 7.98 19.38
N ALA A 387 -13.31 6.82 18.99
CA ALA A 387 -13.14 6.26 17.67
C ALA A 387 -14.51 5.99 17.03
N LEU A 388 -14.66 6.35 15.76
CA LEU A 388 -15.86 6.10 14.96
C LEU A 388 -15.50 5.20 13.78
N TRP A 389 -16.35 4.20 13.52
CA TRP A 389 -16.29 3.35 12.34
C TRP A 389 -17.54 3.55 11.50
N LEU A 390 -17.34 3.84 10.22
CA LEU A 390 -18.38 3.78 9.21
C LEU A 390 -18.47 2.35 8.71
N MET A 391 -19.65 1.73 8.80
CA MET A 391 -19.88 0.34 8.39
C MET A 391 -20.93 0.28 7.28
N ASP A 392 -20.72 -0.64 6.33
CA ASP A 392 -21.69 -0.93 5.28
C ASP A 392 -22.82 -1.86 5.77
N SER A 393 -23.75 -2.21 4.88
CA SER A 393 -24.87 -3.09 5.18
C SER A 393 -24.49 -4.53 5.52
N SER A 394 -23.27 -4.97 5.19
CA SER A 394 -22.73 -6.28 5.57
C SER A 394 -22.12 -6.29 6.97
N GLY A 395 -21.91 -5.11 7.57
CA GLY A 395 -21.22 -4.93 8.84
C GLY A 395 -19.71 -4.79 8.70
N ALA A 396 -19.19 -4.70 7.47
CA ALA A 396 -17.77 -4.44 7.24
C ALA A 396 -17.44 -2.97 7.51
N VAL A 397 -16.27 -2.71 8.11
CA VAL A 397 -15.76 -1.35 8.30
C VAL A 397 -15.28 -0.81 6.96
N VAL A 398 -15.87 0.32 6.56
CA VAL A 398 -15.59 1.03 5.31
C VAL A 398 -14.56 2.15 5.51
N ASP A 399 -14.68 2.88 6.62
CA ASP A 399 -13.76 3.97 6.98
C ASP A 399 -13.77 4.14 8.51
N SER A 400 -12.74 4.81 9.04
CA SER A 400 -12.67 5.06 10.48
C SER A 400 -11.89 6.32 10.81
N VAL A 401 -12.15 6.85 12.00
CA VAL A 401 -11.46 8.01 12.56
C VAL A 401 -11.32 7.85 14.05
N GLU A 402 -10.14 8.17 14.57
CA GLU A 402 -9.92 8.36 16.00
C GLU A 402 -9.61 9.84 16.25
N TYR A 403 -10.23 10.41 17.28
CA TYR A 403 -9.95 11.77 17.71
C TYR A 403 -9.74 11.82 19.23
N ARG A 404 -9.00 12.82 19.69
CA ARG A 404 -8.59 12.96 21.09
C ARG A 404 -9.21 14.21 21.71
N LYS A 405 -9.17 14.28 23.04
CA LYS A 405 -9.43 15.52 23.78
C LYS A 405 -8.64 16.68 23.17
N ASN A 406 -9.33 17.79 22.91
CA ASN A 406 -8.77 19.01 22.29
C ASN A 406 -8.23 18.84 20.85
N ALA A 407 -8.72 17.86 20.08
CA ALA A 407 -8.41 17.77 18.64
C ALA A 407 -8.81 19.05 17.88
N THR A 408 -9.83 19.77 18.35
CA THR A 408 -10.24 21.09 17.87
C THR A 408 -10.59 22.03 19.04
N PRO A 409 -10.60 23.36 18.83
CA PRO A 409 -11.27 24.31 19.71
C PRO A 409 -12.79 24.07 19.75
N VAL A 410 -13.44 24.56 20.82
CA VAL A 410 -14.92 24.57 20.91
C VAL A 410 -15.52 25.26 19.69
N ASP A 411 -16.60 24.68 19.15
CA ASP A 411 -17.34 25.14 17.97
C ASP A 411 -16.52 25.14 16.66
N LYS A 412 -15.47 24.32 16.61
CA LYS A 412 -14.76 24.00 15.38
C LYS A 412 -14.80 22.51 15.08
N SER A 413 -15.15 22.16 13.85
CA SER A 413 -15.15 20.78 13.39
C SER A 413 -13.73 20.26 13.13
N LEU A 414 -13.60 18.94 13.17
CA LEU A 414 -12.42 18.19 12.77
C LEU A 414 -12.61 17.74 11.32
N GLU A 415 -11.82 18.28 10.40
CA GLU A 415 -11.90 18.03 8.96
C GLU A 415 -10.78 17.08 8.50
N ARG A 416 -11.15 16.13 7.63
CA ARG A 416 -10.23 15.26 6.92
C ARG A 416 -9.48 16.01 5.83
N PHE A 417 -8.20 15.73 5.68
CA PHE A 417 -7.40 16.11 4.51
C PHE A 417 -6.40 15.00 4.21
N ASP A 418 -6.14 14.75 2.94
CA ASP A 418 -5.22 13.68 2.55
C ASP A 418 -3.80 14.24 2.31
N VAL A 419 -2.80 13.49 2.77
CA VAL A 419 -1.38 13.74 2.48
C VAL A 419 -0.80 12.43 1.97
N ASP A 420 -0.33 12.42 0.72
CA ASP A 420 0.26 11.25 0.07
C ASP A 420 -0.64 9.99 0.15
N GLY A 421 -1.96 10.19 -0.03
CA GLY A 421 -2.96 9.12 0.05
C GLY A 421 -3.33 8.65 1.46
N SER A 422 -2.76 9.24 2.51
CA SER A 422 -3.08 8.93 3.90
C SER A 422 -3.99 10.00 4.53
N PRO A 423 -5.08 9.61 5.21
CA PRO A 423 -5.97 10.58 5.85
C PRO A 423 -5.31 11.22 7.06
N ARG A 424 -5.42 12.54 7.14
CA ARG A 424 -5.03 13.37 8.27
C ARG A 424 -6.23 14.22 8.69
N TRP A 425 -6.20 14.71 9.92
CA TRP A 425 -7.31 15.44 10.51
C TRP A 425 -6.82 16.75 11.13
N ARG A 426 -7.57 17.83 10.96
CA ARG A 426 -7.28 19.15 11.56
C ARG A 426 -8.55 19.88 11.94
N ALA A 427 -8.44 20.86 12.82
CA ALA A 427 -9.53 21.81 13.04
C ALA A 427 -9.84 22.61 11.77
N SER A 428 -11.13 22.87 11.51
CA SER A 428 -11.57 23.68 10.38
C SER A 428 -10.93 25.07 10.37
N LEU A 429 -10.51 25.45 9.16
CA LEU A 429 -9.97 26.76 8.82
C LEU A 429 -11.06 27.71 8.29
N ALA A 430 -12.30 27.25 8.10
CA ALA A 430 -13.42 28.09 7.71
C ALA A 430 -13.73 29.16 8.78
N GLU A 431 -14.20 30.33 8.35
CA GLU A 431 -14.56 31.43 9.25
C GLU A 431 -15.74 31.04 10.15
N GLU A 432 -16.67 30.26 9.61
CA GLU A 432 -17.85 29.75 10.30
C GLU A 432 -17.53 28.63 11.29
N GLY A 433 -16.29 28.13 11.31
CA GLY A 433 -15.81 27.07 12.19
C GLY A 433 -16.01 25.64 11.64
N ALA A 434 -16.67 25.47 10.50
CA ALA A 434 -16.90 24.19 9.85
C ALA A 434 -17.40 24.36 8.40
N THR A 435 -17.46 23.28 7.63
CA THR A 435 -17.90 23.26 6.22
C THR A 435 -19.06 22.28 5.91
N PRO A 436 -20.13 22.21 6.73
CA PRO A 436 -21.19 21.22 6.51
C PRO A 436 -21.86 21.36 5.15
N GLY A 437 -21.95 20.23 4.44
CA GLY A 437 -22.48 20.08 3.10
C GLY A 437 -21.56 20.62 2.00
N LYS A 438 -20.29 20.89 2.30
CA LYS A 438 -19.33 21.53 1.38
C LYS A 438 -17.96 20.86 1.47
N ILE A 439 -17.08 21.23 0.54
CA ILE A 439 -15.69 20.80 0.58
C ILE A 439 -14.99 21.33 1.84
N ASN A 440 -14.20 20.45 2.49
CA ASN A 440 -13.39 20.81 3.66
C ASN A 440 -12.49 22.02 3.38
N SER A 441 -12.29 22.83 4.41
CA SER A 441 -11.41 23.97 4.33
C SER A 441 -9.97 23.54 4.05
N SER A 442 -9.26 24.25 3.17
CA SER A 442 -7.85 24.00 2.84
C SER A 442 -6.98 25.18 3.32
N PRO A 443 -5.69 24.96 3.66
CA PRO A 443 -4.78 26.08 3.83
C PRO A 443 -4.77 26.84 2.51
N ALA A 444 -4.87 28.16 2.61
CA ALA A 444 -4.69 29.07 1.49
C ALA A 444 -3.52 28.63 0.59
N GLN A 445 -3.81 28.29 -0.67
CA GLN A 445 -2.76 27.92 -1.62
C GLN A 445 -1.85 29.12 -1.85
N ILE A 446 -0.60 28.98 -1.42
CA ILE A 446 0.40 30.03 -1.59
C ILE A 446 0.81 30.04 -3.07
N PRO A 447 0.87 31.21 -3.74
CA PRO A 447 1.39 31.28 -5.09
C PRO A 447 2.80 30.66 -5.16
N GLU A 448 3.04 29.77 -6.14
CA GLU A 448 4.29 29.01 -6.28
C GLU A 448 5.54 29.90 -6.34
N GLU A 449 5.39 31.15 -6.77
CA GLU A 449 6.47 32.13 -6.92
C GLU A 449 6.82 32.89 -5.62
N GLN A 450 6.20 32.56 -4.48
CA GLN A 450 6.46 33.27 -3.22
C GLN A 450 7.90 33.06 -2.71
N SER A 451 8.74 34.09 -2.82
CA SER A 451 10.12 34.08 -2.32
C SER A 451 10.30 34.75 -0.95
N GLN A 452 9.29 35.48 -0.47
CA GLN A 452 9.36 36.24 0.79
C GLN A 452 8.40 35.66 1.83
N PRO A 453 8.70 35.77 3.15
CA PRO A 453 7.82 35.23 4.20
C PRO A 453 6.41 35.83 4.21
N VAL A 454 6.24 37.04 3.68
CA VAL A 454 4.95 37.70 3.46
C VAL A 454 5.03 38.39 2.11
N ALA A 455 4.05 38.14 1.25
CA ALA A 455 3.98 38.71 -0.09
C ALA A 455 2.55 39.20 -0.40
N VAL A 456 2.46 40.16 -1.31
CA VAL A 456 1.17 40.73 -1.75
C VAL A 456 1.03 40.52 -3.25
N TYR A 457 -0.14 40.05 -3.67
CA TYR A 457 -0.51 39.74 -5.04
C TYR A 457 -1.78 40.50 -5.46
N GLY A 458 -2.06 40.53 -6.75
CA GLY A 458 -3.27 41.18 -7.28
C GLY A 458 -3.20 42.70 -7.33
N SER A 459 -2.02 43.31 -7.17
CA SER A 459 -1.86 44.76 -7.33
C SER A 459 -1.19 45.10 -8.68
N PRO A 460 -1.74 46.04 -9.48
CA PRO A 460 -2.96 46.83 -9.26
C PRO A 460 -4.26 46.02 -9.40
N CYS A 461 -5.25 46.29 -8.53
CA CYS A 461 -6.52 45.55 -8.42
C CYS A 461 -7.72 46.36 -8.96
N LYS A 462 -8.61 45.73 -9.73
CA LYS A 462 -9.93 46.23 -10.14
C LYS A 462 -11.05 45.74 -9.21
N ALA A 463 -11.12 46.32 -8.02
CA ALA A 463 -12.06 45.88 -6.98
C ALA A 463 -13.53 45.83 -7.41
N ARG A 464 -13.95 46.72 -8.34
CA ARG A 464 -15.34 46.76 -8.83
C ARG A 464 -15.70 45.61 -9.76
N ASP A 465 -14.69 45.00 -10.40
CA ASP A 465 -14.85 43.83 -11.28
C ASP A 465 -14.75 42.50 -10.50
N GLY A 466 -14.62 42.58 -9.16
CA GLY A 466 -14.48 41.41 -8.28
C GLY A 466 -13.04 40.91 -8.11
N GLU A 467 -12.03 41.66 -8.58
CA GLU A 467 -10.63 41.36 -8.26
C GLU A 467 -10.33 41.70 -6.79
N GLU A 468 -9.41 40.95 -6.18
CA GLU A 468 -8.99 41.16 -4.79
C GLU A 468 -7.46 41.28 -4.70
N ILE A 469 -7.00 41.93 -3.63
CA ILE A 469 -5.59 41.95 -3.24
C ILE A 469 -5.35 40.87 -2.21
N THR A 470 -4.44 39.95 -2.50
CA THR A 470 -4.10 38.84 -1.60
C THR A 470 -2.81 39.11 -0.85
N ILE A 471 -2.80 38.90 0.46
CA ILE A 471 -1.64 38.97 1.34
C ILE A 471 -1.37 37.56 1.85
N ALA A 472 -0.35 36.88 1.31
CA ALA A 472 -0.01 35.50 1.68
C ALA A 472 1.27 35.45 2.53
N TRP A 473 1.35 34.50 3.45
CA TRP A 473 2.53 34.28 4.30
C TRP A 473 2.94 32.82 4.37
N GLN A 474 4.25 32.63 4.55
CA GLN A 474 4.89 31.36 4.85
C GLN A 474 5.99 31.59 5.88
N PHE A 475 5.73 31.14 7.10
CA PHE A 475 6.66 31.21 8.23
C PHE A 475 7.24 29.83 8.53
N PRO A 476 8.50 29.76 9.02
CA PRO A 476 9.18 28.49 9.29
C PRO A 476 8.60 27.73 10.49
N GLU A 477 7.78 28.37 11.32
CA GLU A 477 7.29 27.81 12.60
C GLU A 477 5.82 28.18 12.83
N HIS A 478 5.14 27.40 13.67
CA HIS A 478 3.74 27.59 14.04
C HIS A 478 3.54 28.80 14.99
N ASP A 479 2.28 29.23 15.13
CA ASP A 479 1.77 30.17 16.14
C ASP A 479 2.16 31.66 16.02
N TYR A 480 1.80 32.31 14.91
CA TYR A 480 1.96 33.76 14.76
C TYR A 480 0.65 34.50 15.03
N LYS A 481 0.71 35.53 15.89
CA LYS A 481 -0.33 36.56 15.98
C LYS A 481 -0.08 37.62 14.91
N ILE A 482 -1.07 37.86 14.06
CA ILE A 482 -0.97 38.73 12.89
C ILE A 482 -1.92 39.93 13.05
N SER A 483 -1.41 41.12 12.75
CA SER A 483 -2.20 42.32 12.50
C SER A 483 -1.96 42.78 11.07
N CYS A 484 -3.02 42.92 10.30
CA CYS A 484 -2.98 43.38 8.91
C CYS A 484 -4.02 44.48 8.72
N LYS A 485 -3.57 45.68 8.37
CA LYS A 485 -4.41 46.89 8.28
C LYS A 485 -4.09 47.65 6.99
N VAL A 486 -5.14 48.13 6.33
CA VAL A 486 -5.06 48.92 5.11
C VAL A 486 -5.21 50.40 5.43
N PHE A 487 -4.35 51.24 4.87
CA PHE A 487 -4.33 52.68 5.07
C PHE A 487 -4.35 53.44 3.73
N THR A 488 -4.91 54.65 3.74
CA THR A 488 -4.76 55.60 2.64
C THR A 488 -3.32 56.12 2.55
N ARG A 489 -2.96 56.78 1.44
CA ARG A 489 -1.66 57.47 1.31
C ARG A 489 -1.41 58.53 2.39
N SER A 490 -2.46 59.12 2.95
CA SER A 490 -2.39 60.10 4.04
C SER A 490 -2.30 59.47 5.44
N GLY A 491 -2.31 58.13 5.55
CA GLY A 491 -2.21 57.41 6.82
C GLY A 491 -3.54 57.17 7.54
N SER A 492 -4.69 57.45 6.90
CA SER A 492 -6.01 57.17 7.48
C SER A 492 -6.33 55.68 7.35
N LEU A 493 -6.84 55.05 8.42
CA LEU A 493 -7.23 53.63 8.41
C LEU A 493 -8.43 53.41 7.48
N VAL A 494 -8.33 52.41 6.61
CA VAL A 494 -9.35 52.05 5.62
C VAL A 494 -10.07 50.77 6.03
N ARG A 495 -9.31 49.72 6.36
CA ARG A 495 -9.83 48.39 6.68
C ARG A 495 -8.90 47.68 7.64
N VAL A 496 -9.46 46.93 8.58
CA VAL A 496 -8.72 45.96 9.40
C VAL A 496 -9.00 44.58 8.84
N LEU A 497 -7.97 43.90 8.34
CA LEU A 497 -8.07 42.54 7.80
C LEU A 497 -7.75 41.48 8.86
N ALA A 498 -6.85 41.81 9.79
CA ALA A 498 -6.58 41.04 10.99
C ALA A 498 -6.11 41.98 12.11
N ASN A 499 -6.41 41.65 13.37
CA ASN A 499 -5.99 42.46 14.52
C ASN A 499 -5.56 41.56 15.67
N ASN A 500 -4.25 41.31 15.72
CA ASN A 500 -3.63 40.42 16.70
C ASN A 500 -4.26 39.01 16.74
N THR A 501 -4.68 38.53 15.56
CA THR A 501 -5.37 37.25 15.37
C THR A 501 -4.34 36.14 15.21
N LEU A 502 -4.54 34.99 15.87
CA LEU A 502 -3.66 33.82 15.74
C LEU A 502 -3.94 33.11 14.42
N PHE A 503 -2.90 32.88 13.62
CA PHE A 503 -2.98 32.14 12.37
C PHE A 503 -1.91 31.02 12.31
N PRO A 504 -2.13 29.98 11.50
CA PRO A 504 -1.10 28.99 11.17
C PRO A 504 0.11 29.64 10.48
N ASN A 505 1.20 28.88 10.40
CA ASN A 505 2.46 29.36 9.80
C ASN A 505 2.35 29.67 8.30
N THR A 506 1.34 29.12 7.62
CA THR A 506 1.01 29.40 6.22
C THR A 506 -0.42 29.87 6.09
N GLY A 507 -0.68 30.90 5.30
CA GLY A 507 -2.04 31.37 5.05
C GLY A 507 -2.13 32.56 4.10
N MET A 508 -3.35 33.04 3.85
CA MET A 508 -3.59 34.30 3.14
C MET A 508 -4.76 35.09 3.74
N LEU A 509 -4.71 36.41 3.55
CA LEU A 509 -5.83 37.35 3.76
C LEU A 509 -6.13 38.02 2.42
N THR A 510 -7.39 38.35 2.16
CA THR A 510 -7.76 39.13 0.97
C THR A 510 -8.32 40.49 1.34
N TRP A 511 -8.20 41.43 0.41
CA TRP A 511 -8.85 42.73 0.46
C TRP A 511 -9.54 43.02 -0.87
N ASP A 512 -10.86 43.07 -0.80
CA ASP A 512 -11.82 43.32 -1.88
C ASP A 512 -11.93 44.80 -2.31
N GLY A 513 -10.98 45.64 -1.87
CA GLY A 513 -11.01 47.08 -2.13
C GLY A 513 -12.13 47.83 -1.41
N ARG A 514 -12.78 47.26 -0.37
CA ARG A 514 -13.80 47.95 0.43
C ARG A 514 -13.24 48.50 1.73
N GLY A 515 -13.81 49.61 2.18
CA GLY A 515 -13.55 50.19 3.50
C GLY A 515 -14.28 49.45 4.62
N GLN A 516 -14.07 49.88 5.87
CA GLN A 516 -14.72 49.28 7.04
C GLN A 516 -16.27 49.33 6.97
N SER A 517 -16.84 50.35 6.32
CA SER A 517 -18.29 50.51 6.12
C SER A 517 -18.87 49.68 4.95
N GLY A 518 -18.05 48.90 4.23
CA GLY A 518 -18.48 48.05 3.12
C GLY A 518 -18.61 48.76 1.77
N GLY A 519 -18.31 50.05 1.67
CA GLY A 519 -18.22 50.77 0.39
C GLY A 519 -16.85 50.59 -0.29
N TYR A 520 -16.81 50.55 -1.62
CA TYR A 520 -15.56 50.56 -2.39
C TYR A 520 -14.75 51.83 -2.13
N VAL A 521 -13.44 51.67 -1.98
CA VAL A 521 -12.53 52.80 -1.89
C VAL A 521 -12.35 53.47 -3.25
N SER A 522 -11.88 54.72 -3.26
CA SER A 522 -11.57 55.42 -4.50
C SER A 522 -10.32 54.84 -5.16
N ARG A 523 -10.19 55.00 -6.48
CA ARG A 523 -8.94 54.68 -7.18
C ARG A 523 -7.75 55.40 -6.53
N GLY A 524 -6.62 54.73 -6.40
CA GLY A 524 -5.42 55.33 -5.81
C GLY A 524 -4.48 54.33 -5.14
N LEU A 525 -3.44 54.88 -4.50
CA LEU A 525 -2.44 54.13 -3.74
C LEU A 525 -2.88 53.97 -2.27
N TYR A 526 -2.71 52.76 -1.78
CA TYR A 526 -2.98 52.32 -0.42
C TYR A 526 -1.77 51.59 0.16
N TYR A 527 -1.70 51.55 1.48
CA TYR A 527 -0.64 50.85 2.19
C TYR A 527 -1.21 49.73 3.04
N ILE A 528 -0.67 48.53 2.89
CA ILE A 528 -0.95 47.40 3.77
C ILE A 528 0.16 47.35 4.82
N LYS A 529 -0.20 47.66 6.06
CA LYS A 529 0.68 47.50 7.21
C LYS A 529 0.47 46.11 7.80
N TRP A 530 1.53 45.32 7.80
CA TRP A 530 1.59 43.99 8.34
C TRP A 530 2.47 43.95 9.59
N GLU A 531 2.00 43.25 10.61
CA GLU A 531 2.76 42.92 11.81
C GLU A 531 2.48 41.46 12.18
N SER A 532 3.53 40.65 12.36
CA SER A 532 3.41 39.29 12.88
C SER A 532 4.32 39.08 14.08
N ARG A 533 3.82 38.44 15.13
CA ARG A 533 4.53 38.16 16.38
C ARG A 533 4.38 36.69 16.76
N ARG A 534 5.49 36.02 17.09
CA ARG A 534 5.45 34.66 17.65
C ARG A 534 4.66 34.62 18.96
N SER A 535 3.91 33.55 19.21
CA SER A 535 3.11 33.34 20.42
C SER A 535 3.94 33.42 21.71
N ASP A 536 5.19 32.95 21.67
CA ASP A 536 6.20 33.04 22.75
C ASP A 536 6.77 34.47 22.97
N GLY A 537 6.43 35.42 22.10
CA GLY A 537 6.83 36.82 22.17
C GLY A 537 8.24 37.15 21.66
N SER A 538 9.00 36.18 21.14
CA SER A 538 10.43 36.29 20.85
C SER A 538 10.80 37.03 19.56
N LYS A 539 9.89 37.12 18.57
CA LYS A 539 10.17 37.75 17.27
C LYS A 539 8.95 38.50 16.74
N VAL A 540 9.16 39.76 16.35
CA VAL A 540 8.16 40.62 15.70
C VAL A 540 8.66 40.99 14.30
N MET A 541 7.84 40.78 13.27
CA MET A 541 8.10 41.21 11.90
C MET A 541 7.12 42.31 11.52
N HIS A 542 7.64 43.41 11.01
CA HIS A 542 6.82 44.45 10.37
C HIS A 542 7.10 44.50 8.87
N ARG A 543 6.04 44.64 8.07
CA ARG A 543 6.11 44.92 6.63
C ARG A 543 5.13 46.02 6.27
N LEU A 544 5.49 46.80 5.26
CA LEU A 544 4.62 47.80 4.67
C LEU A 544 4.64 47.57 3.16
N PHE A 545 3.49 47.27 2.58
CA PHE A 545 3.33 47.06 1.15
C PHE A 545 2.56 48.23 0.54
N SER A 546 2.97 48.66 -0.65
CA SER A 546 2.23 49.63 -1.44
C SER A 546 1.38 48.88 -2.45
N VAL A 547 0.08 49.18 -2.50
CA VAL A 547 -0.86 48.57 -3.45
C VAL A 547 -1.69 49.64 -4.12
N ALA A 548 -2.04 49.41 -5.38
CA ALA A 548 -2.92 50.27 -6.17
C ALA A 548 -4.29 49.62 -6.38
N VAL A 549 -5.34 50.41 -6.18
CA VAL A 549 -6.71 50.11 -6.66
C VAL A 549 -6.95 50.96 -7.90
N ARG A 550 -7.33 50.31 -9.00
CA ARG A 550 -7.69 50.94 -10.27
C ARG A 550 -9.15 50.68 -10.61
N ASP A 551 -9.67 51.49 -11.51
CA ASP A 551 -11.02 51.33 -12.06
C ASP A 551 -11.08 50.09 -12.98
#